data_AF-A0A943UHQ4-F1
#
_entry.id   AF-A0A943UHQ4-F1
#
_cell.length_a   1.000
_cell.length_b   1.000
_cell.length_c   1.000
_cell.angle_alpha   90.00
_cell.angle_beta   90.00
_cell.angle_gamma   90.00
#
_symmetry.space_group_name_H-M   'P 1'
#
loop_
_entity.id
_entity.type
_entity.pdbx_description
1 polymer ?
#
loop_
_entity_poly.entity_id
_entity_poly.type
_entity_poly.pdbx_seq_one_letter_code
_entity_poly.pdbx_strand_id
1 'polypeptide(L)'
;MFIRSAAIQFEKRYGSAVLSCDDYEQEGRIALLHAAERYMPEKGRFLTYAAVVVRTAMLDAIRQTHPEINTISLEENQAAVEAMQSDNPVPSRDIYHKSPEQLYLDKEKLLALYDAMNRLSLRDAAWVRHRFGFDGEPCALAAAARDYGLSISRARRIEDEALRHIRENLAAQGREKAAA
;
A
#
# COMPACT_ATOMS: atom_id res chain seq x y z
N MET A 1 22.45 4.04 4.72
CA MET A 1 23.33 3.63 5.83
C MET A 1 22.61 3.53 7.18
N PHE A 2 21.68 4.42 7.54
CA PHE A 2 21.08 4.40 8.88
C PHE A 2 20.19 3.16 9.17
N ILE A 3 19.45 2.64 8.18
CA ILE A 3 18.58 1.45 8.37
C ILE A 3 19.41 0.22 8.75
N ARG A 4 20.45 -0.09 7.99
CA ARG A 4 21.32 -1.25 8.28
C ARG A 4 22.01 -1.13 9.65
N SER A 5 22.44 0.08 10.01
CA SER A 5 23.00 0.33 11.34
C SER A 5 21.97 0.05 12.45
N ALA A 6 20.72 0.52 12.27
CA ALA A 6 19.63 0.23 13.20
C ALA A 6 19.31 -1.27 13.25
N ALA A 7 19.27 -1.97 12.11
CA ALA A 7 19.04 -3.41 12.03
C ALA A 7 20.08 -4.22 12.82
N ILE A 8 21.37 -3.88 12.69
CA ILE A 8 22.46 -4.49 13.48
C ILE A 8 22.27 -4.24 14.98
N GLN A 9 21.83 -3.04 15.37
CA GLN A 9 21.54 -2.73 16.78
C GLN A 9 20.36 -3.55 17.31
N PHE A 10 19.32 -3.73 16.51
CA PHE A 10 18.15 -4.54 16.84
C PHE A 10 18.52 -6.02 17.00
N GLU A 11 19.26 -6.59 16.05
CA GLU A 11 19.72 -7.97 16.14
C GLU A 11 20.58 -8.21 17.39
N LYS A 12 21.46 -7.25 17.74
CA LYS A 12 22.25 -7.33 18.98
C LYS A 12 21.41 -7.22 20.25
N ARG A 13 20.33 -6.43 20.22
CA ARG A 13 19.48 -6.14 21.38
C ARG A 13 18.50 -7.27 21.69
N TYR A 14 17.89 -7.84 20.66
CA TYR A 14 16.87 -8.89 20.80
C TYR A 14 17.41 -10.29 20.53
N GLY A 15 18.61 -10.40 19.95
CA GLY A 15 19.23 -11.66 19.57
C GLY A 15 18.84 -12.09 18.16
N SER A 16 19.79 -12.68 17.45
CA SER A 16 19.61 -13.22 16.09
C SER A 16 18.60 -14.40 16.02
N ALA A 17 18.29 -15.00 17.17
CA ALA A 17 17.27 -16.05 17.28
C ALA A 17 15.84 -15.54 17.10
N VAL A 18 15.62 -14.23 17.19
CA VAL A 18 14.31 -13.58 17.05
C VAL A 18 14.05 -13.22 15.59
N LEU A 19 14.94 -12.41 15.01
CA LEU A 19 14.95 -12.02 13.60
C LEU A 19 16.39 -11.72 13.22
N SER A 20 16.76 -11.98 11.96
CA SER A 20 18.09 -11.68 11.46
C SER A 20 18.27 -10.18 11.18
N CYS A 21 19.52 -9.71 11.11
CA CYS A 21 19.81 -8.35 10.64
C CYS A 21 19.15 -8.06 9.27
N ASP A 22 19.14 -9.03 8.36
CA ASP A 22 18.57 -8.84 7.03
C ASP A 22 17.05 -8.66 7.10
N ASP A 23 16.35 -9.39 7.98
CA ASP A 23 14.90 -9.23 8.18
C ASP A 23 14.57 -7.82 8.69
N TYR A 24 15.29 -7.35 9.72
CA TYR A 24 15.12 -5.98 10.21
C TYR A 24 15.43 -4.93 9.14
N GLU A 25 16.50 -5.15 8.35
CA GLU A 25 16.88 -4.23 7.28
C GLU A 25 15.77 -4.14 6.21
N GLN A 26 15.15 -5.26 5.87
CA GLN A 26 14.08 -5.31 4.89
C GLN A 26 12.81 -4.63 5.41
N GLU A 27 12.40 -4.90 6.64
CA GLU A 27 11.26 -4.22 7.29
C GLU A 27 11.49 -2.70 7.34
N GLY A 28 12.70 -2.28 7.72
CA GLY A 28 13.07 -0.87 7.73
C GLY A 28 13.06 -0.20 6.35
N ARG A 29 13.44 -0.91 5.29
CA ARG A 29 13.42 -0.37 3.91
C ARG A 29 12.00 -0.18 3.41
N ILE A 30 11.11 -1.14 3.66
CA ILE A 30 9.68 -1.03 3.33
C ILE A 30 9.07 0.15 4.09
N ALA A 31 9.38 0.26 5.39
CA ALA A 31 8.94 1.36 6.23
C ALA A 31 9.40 2.74 5.73
N LEU A 32 10.64 2.84 5.24
CA LEU A 32 11.15 4.09 4.67
C LEU A 32 10.43 4.48 3.38
N LEU A 33 10.10 3.52 2.51
CA LEU A 33 9.32 3.79 1.29
C LEU A 33 7.95 4.37 1.63
N HIS A 34 7.23 3.74 2.57
CA HIS A 34 5.93 4.23 3.02
C HIS A 34 6.01 5.58 3.75
N ALA A 35 7.11 5.84 4.48
CA ALA A 35 7.36 7.14 5.09
C ALA A 35 7.53 8.23 4.02
N ALA A 36 8.20 7.94 2.90
CA ALA A 36 8.38 8.91 1.82
C ALA A 36 7.04 9.31 1.17
N GLU A 37 6.11 8.37 1.01
CA GLU A 37 4.79 8.63 0.40
C GLU A 37 3.89 9.53 1.27
N ARG A 38 4.00 9.43 2.60
CA ARG A 38 3.10 10.08 3.56
C ARG A 38 3.71 11.30 4.25
N TYR A 39 4.99 11.56 4.00
CA TYR A 39 5.71 12.66 4.63
C TYR A 39 5.12 14.02 4.26
N MET A 40 4.91 14.86 5.27
CA MET A 40 4.46 16.23 5.10
C MET A 40 5.62 17.19 5.45
N PRO A 41 6.23 17.88 4.46
CA PRO A 41 7.37 18.77 4.68
C PRO A 41 7.14 19.87 5.71
N GLU A 42 5.91 20.37 5.81
CA GLU A 42 5.50 21.42 6.75
C GLU A 42 5.54 20.97 8.23
N LYS A 43 5.65 19.66 8.48
CA LYS A 43 5.47 19.07 9.82
C LYS A 43 6.76 18.59 10.48
N GLY A 44 7.91 18.95 9.91
CA GLY A 44 9.23 18.64 10.47
C GLY A 44 10.17 17.99 9.45
N ARG A 45 11.34 17.55 9.90
CA ARG A 45 12.38 16.97 9.02
C ARG A 45 12.07 15.52 8.66
N PHE A 46 12.20 15.17 7.38
CA PHE A 46 12.00 13.82 6.86
C PHE A 46 12.78 12.75 7.63
N LEU A 47 14.08 12.95 7.86
CA LEU A 47 14.91 11.95 8.57
C LEU A 47 14.43 11.69 10.00
N THR A 48 13.88 12.70 10.67
CA THR A 48 13.31 12.55 12.02
C THR A 48 12.06 11.69 11.98
N TYR A 49 11.14 11.99 11.05
CA TYR A 49 9.92 11.19 10.84
C TYR A 49 10.24 9.75 10.40
N ALA A 50 11.06 9.60 9.37
CA ALA A 50 11.44 8.31 8.81
C ALA A 50 12.13 7.41 9.82
N ALA A 51 13.01 7.95 10.68
CA ALA A 51 13.68 7.16 11.72
C ALA A 51 12.68 6.53 12.72
N VAL A 52 11.60 7.24 13.04
CA VAL A 52 10.53 6.73 13.91
C VAL A 52 9.75 5.63 13.20
N VAL A 53 9.33 5.86 11.95
CA VAL A 53 8.58 4.88 11.16
C VAL A 53 9.37 3.57 10.98
N VAL A 54 10.66 3.68 10.64
CA VAL A 54 11.57 2.53 10.49
C VAL A 54 11.70 1.74 11.80
N ARG A 55 11.88 2.44 12.93
CA ARG A 55 12.01 1.79 14.24
C ARG A 55 10.71 1.06 14.62
N THR A 56 9.56 1.70 14.42
CA THR A 56 8.26 1.10 14.71
C THR A 56 8.04 -0.17 13.89
N ALA A 57 8.36 -0.17 12.59
CA ALA A 57 8.24 -1.34 11.74
C ALA A 57 9.11 -2.52 12.22
N MET A 58 10.37 -2.26 12.57
CA MET A 58 11.26 -3.30 13.12
C MET A 58 10.74 -3.87 14.45
N LEU A 59 10.18 -3.03 15.33
CA LEU A 59 9.55 -3.48 16.58
C LEU A 59 8.28 -4.31 16.32
N ASP A 60 7.46 -3.89 15.37
CA ASP A 60 6.22 -4.58 15.01
C ASP A 60 6.47 -5.93 14.35
N ALA A 61 7.58 -6.08 13.63
CA ALA A 61 8.05 -7.37 13.11
C ALA A 61 8.34 -8.36 14.24
N ILE A 62 9.05 -7.92 15.30
CA ILE A 62 9.32 -8.77 16.47
C ILE A 62 8.01 -9.20 17.14
N ARG A 63 7.07 -8.26 17.34
CA ARG A 63 5.78 -8.56 17.98
C ARG A 63 4.93 -9.57 17.22
N GLN A 64 5.13 -9.67 15.90
CA GLN A 64 4.41 -10.63 15.07
C GLN A 64 5.03 -12.02 15.11
N THR A 65 6.36 -12.08 14.97
CA THR A 65 7.08 -13.37 14.96
C THR A 65 7.18 -13.96 16.36
N HIS A 66 7.30 -13.11 17.38
CA HIS A 66 7.56 -13.46 18.77
C HIS A 66 6.71 -12.63 19.74
N PRO A 67 5.37 -12.86 19.79
CA PRO A 67 4.47 -12.11 20.66
C PRO A 67 4.78 -12.25 22.16
N GLU A 68 5.50 -13.30 22.56
CA GLU A 68 5.99 -13.55 23.92
C GLU A 68 7.13 -12.61 24.33
N ILE A 69 7.84 -12.03 23.36
CA ILE A 69 8.86 -11.03 23.62
C ILE A 69 8.14 -9.73 23.90
N ASN A 70 8.09 -9.35 25.19
CA ASN A 70 7.54 -8.07 25.61
C ASN A 70 8.48 -6.94 25.17
N THR A 71 8.35 -6.53 23.91
CA THR A 71 9.19 -5.51 23.25
C THR A 71 8.86 -4.11 23.79
N ILE A 72 9.35 -3.83 25.00
CA ILE A 72 9.70 -2.52 25.57
C ILE A 72 8.57 -1.63 26.15
N SER A 73 8.87 -1.12 27.37
CA SER A 73 8.23 -0.04 28.14
C SER A 73 7.98 1.23 27.31
N LEU A 74 6.83 1.87 27.54
CA LEU A 74 6.41 3.14 26.92
C LEU A 74 7.45 4.28 27.03
N GLU A 75 8.40 4.17 27.97
CA GLU A 75 9.42 5.18 28.28
C GLU A 75 10.58 5.23 27.27
N GLU A 76 11.02 4.11 26.68
CA GLU A 76 12.18 4.10 25.75
C GLU A 76 11.82 4.61 24.34
N ASN A 77 10.52 4.83 24.09
CA ASN A 77 10.00 5.41 22.86
C ASN A 77 9.84 6.93 22.96
N GLN A 78 10.64 7.60 23.80
CA GLN A 78 10.58 9.04 24.03
C GLN A 78 10.69 9.86 22.72
N ALA A 79 11.51 9.38 21.76
CA ALA A 79 11.58 9.96 20.41
C ALA A 79 10.31 9.71 19.56
N ALA A 80 9.59 8.61 19.79
CA ALA A 80 8.27 8.37 19.19
C ALA A 80 7.18 9.20 19.87
N VAL A 81 7.29 9.46 21.18
CA VAL A 81 6.41 10.38 21.92
C VAL A 81 6.59 11.82 21.45
N GLU A 82 7.83 12.25 21.22
CA GLU A 82 8.16 13.57 20.63
C GLU A 82 7.74 13.67 19.16
N ALA A 83 7.81 12.57 18.39
CA ALA A 83 7.29 12.54 17.02
C ALA A 83 5.77 12.35 16.95
N MET A 84 5.11 11.82 17.98
CA MET A 84 3.65 11.84 18.13
C MET A 84 3.12 13.25 18.42
N GLN A 85 4.00 14.19 18.80
CA GLN A 85 3.69 15.63 18.84
C GLN A 85 3.87 16.29 17.46
N SER A 86 4.36 15.56 16.44
CA SER A 86 4.29 15.97 15.04
C SER A 86 2.95 15.51 14.47
N ASP A 87 2.23 16.39 13.78
CA ASP A 87 1.01 16.03 13.05
C ASP A 87 1.28 15.09 11.84
N ASN A 88 2.50 14.55 11.69
CA ASN A 88 2.80 13.59 10.63
C ASN A 88 2.01 12.30 10.87
N PRO A 89 1.35 11.75 9.84
CA PRO A 89 0.58 10.53 9.99
C PRO A 89 1.52 9.37 10.36
N VAL A 90 1.33 8.78 11.54
CA VAL A 90 1.97 7.51 11.89
C VAL A 90 1.27 6.41 11.09
N PRO A 91 1.98 5.65 10.25
CA PRO A 91 1.35 4.61 9.45
C PRO A 91 0.72 3.53 10.35
N SER A 92 -0.53 3.17 10.09
CA SER A 92 -1.23 2.06 10.78
C SER A 92 -0.48 0.73 10.61
N ARG A 93 -0.61 -0.15 11.62
CA ARG A 93 0.02 -1.48 11.68
C ARG A 93 -0.30 -2.35 10.46
N ASP A 94 -1.47 -2.16 9.84
CA ASP A 94 -1.93 -2.92 8.68
C ASP A 94 -1.17 -2.60 7.37
N ILE A 95 -0.36 -1.53 7.35
CA ILE A 95 0.33 -1.07 6.13
C ILE A 95 1.56 -1.93 5.81
N TYR A 96 2.08 -2.71 6.77
CA TYR A 96 3.39 -3.36 6.65
C TYR A 96 3.36 -4.86 6.37
N HIS A 97 2.21 -5.53 6.49
CA HIS A 97 2.17 -6.99 6.39
C HIS A 97 0.98 -7.44 5.57
N LYS A 98 1.13 -7.38 4.24
CA LYS A 98 0.37 -8.30 3.39
C LYS A 98 1.09 -9.65 3.44
N SER A 99 0.40 -10.69 3.88
CA SER A 99 0.95 -12.04 3.82
C SER A 99 1.31 -12.39 2.36
N PRO A 100 2.24 -13.33 2.12
CA PRO A 100 2.53 -13.80 0.76
C PRO A 100 1.28 -14.24 0.01
N GLU A 101 0.33 -14.84 0.71
CA GLU A 101 -1.00 -15.19 0.20
C GLU A 101 -1.81 -13.96 -0.19
N GLN A 102 -1.89 -12.94 0.67
CA GLN A 102 -2.61 -11.69 0.36
C GLN A 102 -1.99 -10.95 -0.83
N LEU A 103 -0.65 -10.90 -0.93
CA LEU A 103 0.04 -10.34 -2.09
C LEU A 103 -0.32 -11.10 -3.37
N TYR A 104 -0.39 -12.43 -3.29
CA TYR A 104 -0.77 -13.26 -4.42
C TYR A 104 -2.24 -13.05 -4.82
N LEU A 105 -3.16 -13.03 -3.84
CA LEU A 105 -4.58 -12.76 -4.07
C LEU A 105 -4.81 -11.38 -4.68
N ASP A 106 -4.10 -10.35 -4.21
CA ASP A 106 -4.19 -9.00 -4.76
C ASP A 106 -3.66 -8.94 -6.19
N LYS A 107 -2.54 -9.62 -6.47
CA LYS A 107 -2.00 -9.76 -7.82
C LYS A 107 -3.00 -10.48 -8.74
N GLU A 108 -3.62 -11.56 -8.28
CA GLU A 108 -4.62 -12.31 -9.06
C GLU A 108 -5.84 -11.45 -9.37
N LYS A 109 -6.37 -10.73 -8.38
CA LYS A 109 -7.50 -9.79 -8.56
C LYS A 109 -7.16 -8.72 -9.60
N LEU A 110 -5.96 -8.14 -9.52
CA LEU A 110 -5.51 -7.10 -10.44
C LEU A 110 -5.37 -7.65 -11.87
N LEU A 111 -4.84 -8.86 -12.05
CA LEU A 111 -4.79 -9.51 -13.36
C LEU A 111 -6.20 -9.79 -13.92
N ALA A 112 -7.13 -10.27 -13.09
CA ALA A 112 -8.52 -10.51 -13.49
C ALA A 112 -9.20 -9.21 -13.96
N LEU A 113 -8.97 -8.09 -13.25
CA LEU A 113 -9.46 -6.77 -13.66
C LEU A 113 -8.92 -6.35 -15.02
N TYR A 114 -7.61 -6.50 -15.27
CA TYR A 114 -7.02 -6.18 -16.57
C TYR A 114 -7.56 -7.06 -17.69
N ASP A 115 -7.74 -8.37 -17.48
CA ASP A 115 -8.34 -9.25 -18.50
C ASP A 115 -9.80 -8.86 -18.79
N ALA A 116 -10.57 -8.57 -17.75
CA ALA A 116 -11.96 -8.12 -17.90
C ALA A 116 -12.04 -6.80 -18.68
N MET A 117 -11.12 -5.85 -18.45
CA MET A 117 -11.01 -4.61 -19.21
C MET A 117 -10.53 -4.83 -20.65
N ASN A 118 -9.65 -5.78 -20.92
CA ASN A 118 -9.18 -6.07 -22.29
C ASN A 118 -10.28 -6.66 -23.18
N ARG A 119 -11.33 -7.22 -22.58
CA ARG A 119 -12.52 -7.70 -23.30
C ARG A 119 -13.55 -6.59 -23.58
N LEU A 120 -13.36 -5.38 -23.04
CA LEU A 120 -14.18 -4.23 -23.41
C LEU A 120 -13.78 -3.69 -24.79
N SER A 121 -14.61 -2.80 -25.33
CA SER A 121 -14.18 -1.99 -26.47
C SER A 121 -12.96 -1.14 -26.07
N LEU A 122 -12.06 -0.86 -27.03
CA LEU A 122 -10.87 -0.02 -26.80
C LEU A 122 -11.23 1.33 -26.16
N ARG A 123 -12.38 1.90 -26.55
CA ARG A 123 -12.87 3.17 -26.03
C ARG A 123 -13.30 3.09 -24.58
N ASP A 124 -14.06 2.06 -24.22
CA ASP A 124 -14.58 1.91 -22.86
C ASP A 124 -13.45 1.52 -21.90
N ALA A 125 -12.50 0.69 -22.34
CA ALA A 125 -11.29 0.38 -21.59
C ALA A 125 -10.45 1.65 -21.35
N ALA A 126 -10.21 2.46 -22.39
CA ALA A 126 -9.49 3.73 -22.24
C ALA A 126 -10.19 4.70 -21.27
N TRP A 127 -11.53 4.79 -21.36
CA TRP A 127 -12.33 5.60 -20.43
C TRP A 127 -12.13 5.16 -18.98
N VAL A 128 -12.30 3.87 -18.69
CA VAL A 128 -12.17 3.32 -17.33
C VAL A 128 -10.75 3.54 -16.79
N ARG A 129 -9.73 3.29 -17.62
CA ARG A 129 -8.33 3.47 -17.20
C ARG A 129 -8.01 4.91 -16.81
N HIS A 130 -8.44 5.87 -17.62
CA HIS A 130 -8.27 7.30 -17.35
C HIS A 130 -9.06 7.75 -16.12
N ARG A 131 -10.33 7.34 -16.04
CA ARG A 131 -11.26 7.77 -15.00
C ARG A 131 -10.88 7.29 -13.59
N PHE A 132 -10.40 6.05 -13.49
CA PHE A 132 -10.09 5.39 -12.22
C PHE A 132 -8.59 5.34 -11.90
N GLY A 133 -7.73 5.91 -12.73
CA GLY A 133 -6.30 6.03 -12.44
C GLY A 133 -5.52 4.73 -12.61
N PHE A 134 -5.86 3.90 -13.60
CA PHE A 134 -5.03 2.74 -13.96
C PHE A 134 -3.74 3.15 -14.69
N ASP A 135 -3.71 4.36 -15.25
CA ASP A 135 -2.57 4.94 -15.97
C ASP A 135 -2.04 6.23 -15.32
N GLY A 136 -2.42 6.50 -14.06
CA GLY A 136 -2.08 7.73 -13.36
C GLY A 136 -3.04 8.03 -12.21
N GLU A 137 -3.29 9.31 -11.94
CA GLU A 137 -4.22 9.71 -10.88
C GLU A 137 -5.69 9.57 -11.30
N PRO A 138 -6.59 9.12 -10.41
CA PRO A 138 -8.00 9.06 -10.68
C PRO A 138 -8.57 10.47 -10.87
N CYS A 139 -9.40 10.65 -11.89
CA CYS A 139 -9.98 11.94 -12.24
C CYS A 139 -11.47 11.97 -11.93
N ALA A 140 -12.03 13.10 -11.50
CA ALA A 140 -13.48 13.23 -11.31
C ALA A 140 -14.25 13.04 -12.63
N LEU A 141 -15.50 12.54 -12.57
CA LEU A 141 -16.34 12.28 -13.76
C LEU A 141 -16.42 13.49 -14.69
N ALA A 142 -16.61 14.69 -14.13
CA ALA A 142 -16.73 15.92 -14.91
C ALA A 142 -15.39 16.34 -15.57
N ALA A 143 -14.25 16.04 -14.94
CA ALA A 143 -12.94 16.28 -15.52
C ALA A 143 -12.68 15.31 -16.69
N ALA A 144 -12.86 14.01 -16.46
CA ALA A 144 -12.72 12.99 -17.50
C ALA A 144 -13.69 13.22 -18.68
N ALA A 145 -14.93 13.63 -18.41
CA ALA A 145 -15.89 13.98 -19.45
C ALA A 145 -15.40 15.15 -20.32
N ARG A 146 -14.80 16.18 -19.69
CA ARG A 146 -14.21 17.32 -20.40
C ARG A 146 -13.04 16.89 -21.28
N ASP A 147 -12.14 16.06 -20.75
CA ASP A 147 -10.96 15.58 -21.48
C ASP A 147 -11.34 14.79 -22.74
N TYR A 148 -12.43 14.02 -22.67
CA TYR A 148 -12.97 13.23 -23.78
C TYR A 148 -13.98 13.99 -24.66
N GLY A 149 -14.26 15.26 -24.38
CA GLY A 149 -15.24 16.06 -25.13
C GLY A 149 -16.68 15.53 -25.03
N LEU A 150 -17.04 14.95 -23.88
CA LEU A 150 -18.35 14.36 -23.61
C LEU A 150 -19.17 15.23 -22.65
N SER A 151 -20.49 15.20 -22.80
CA SER A 151 -21.36 15.68 -21.73
C SER A 151 -21.28 14.76 -20.51
N ILE A 152 -21.48 15.31 -19.30
CA ILE A 152 -21.44 14.53 -18.05
C ILE A 152 -22.43 13.36 -18.09
N SER A 153 -23.64 13.59 -18.62
CA SER A 153 -24.66 12.52 -18.75
C SER A 153 -24.20 11.40 -19.70
N ARG A 154 -23.55 11.75 -20.81
CA ARG A 154 -23.00 10.77 -21.76
C ARG A 154 -21.83 9.99 -21.17
N ALA A 155 -20.94 10.70 -20.48
CA ALA A 155 -19.83 10.09 -19.74
C ALA A 155 -20.33 9.09 -18.69
N ARG A 156 -21.33 9.48 -17.87
CA ARG A 156 -21.96 8.58 -16.89
C ARG A 156 -22.53 7.32 -17.55
N ARG A 157 -23.26 7.48 -18.66
CA ARG A 157 -23.81 6.32 -19.39
C ARG A 157 -22.72 5.37 -19.90
N ILE A 158 -21.61 5.91 -20.40
CA ILE A 158 -20.45 5.11 -20.84
C ILE A 158 -19.80 4.41 -19.65
N GLU A 159 -19.65 5.11 -18.52
CA GLU A 159 -19.10 4.56 -17.28
C GLU A 159 -19.97 3.40 -16.76
N ASP A 160 -21.28 3.60 -16.66
CA ASP A 160 -22.21 2.58 -16.18
C ASP A 160 -22.17 1.33 -17.07
N GLU A 161 -22.14 1.52 -18.39
CA GLU A 161 -22.07 0.43 -19.36
C GLU A 161 -20.74 -0.31 -19.32
N ALA A 162 -19.63 0.41 -19.25
CA ALA A 162 -18.29 -0.19 -19.13
C ALA A 162 -18.17 -1.01 -17.83
N LEU A 163 -18.62 -0.45 -16.70
CA LEU A 163 -18.60 -1.15 -15.41
C LEU A 163 -19.53 -2.37 -15.40
N ARG A 164 -20.67 -2.32 -16.10
CA ARG A 164 -21.55 -3.47 -16.28
C ARG A 164 -20.83 -4.59 -17.03
N HIS A 165 -20.19 -4.30 -18.16
CA HIS A 165 -19.42 -5.28 -18.92
C HIS A 165 -18.24 -5.86 -18.13
N ILE A 166 -17.51 -5.04 -17.36
CA ILE A 166 -16.43 -5.53 -16.51
C ILE A 166 -16.95 -6.54 -15.49
N ARG A 167 -18.08 -6.25 -14.81
CA ARG A 167 -18.69 -7.17 -13.85
C ARG A 167 -19.13 -8.49 -14.50
N GLU A 168 -19.71 -8.42 -15.69
CA GLU A 168 -20.12 -9.60 -16.46
C GLU A 168 -18.92 -10.46 -16.86
N ASN A 169 -17.84 -9.85 -17.35
CA ASN A 169 -16.60 -10.53 -17.71
C ASN A 169 -15.93 -11.20 -16.50
N LEU A 170 -15.87 -10.52 -15.36
CA LEU A 170 -15.34 -11.09 -14.11
C LEU A 170 -16.19 -12.28 -13.63
N ALA A 171 -17.52 -12.18 -13.71
CA ALA A 171 -18.41 -13.27 -13.34
C ALA A 171 -18.27 -14.48 -14.27
N ALA A 172 -18.05 -14.26 -15.57
CA ALA A 172 -17.78 -15.32 -16.53
C ALA A 172 -16.47 -16.07 -16.21
N GLN A 173 -15.38 -15.33 -15.94
CA GLN A 173 -14.09 -15.93 -15.54
C GLN A 173 -14.19 -16.78 -14.27
N GLY A 174 -14.98 -16.34 -13.27
CA GLY A 174 -15.20 -17.12 -12.06
C GLY A 174 -15.87 -18.47 -12.34
N ARG A 175 -16.80 -18.52 -13.31
CA ARG A 175 -17.44 -19.77 -13.74
C ARG A 175 -16.49 -20.67 -14.54
N GLU A 176 -15.67 -20.10 -15.43
CA GLU A 176 -14.67 -20.84 -16.20
C GLU A 176 -13.61 -21.47 -15.28
N LYS A 177 -13.11 -20.73 -14.29
CA LYS A 177 -12.15 -21.24 -13.29
C LYS A 177 -12.74 -22.34 -12.39
N ALA A 178 -14.03 -22.28 -12.09
CA ALA A 178 -14.69 -23.29 -11.26
C ALA A 178 -15.02 -24.59 -12.03
N ALA A 179 -14.99 -24.55 -13.36
CA ALA A 179 -15.29 -25.69 -14.23
C ALA A 179 -14.04 -26.43 -14.73
N ALA A 180 -12.85 -25.86 -14.53
CA ALA A 180 -11.55 -26.44 -14.88
C ALA A 180 -10.92 -27.14 -13.66
#